data_AF-A0AAV3XJJ6-F1
#
_entry.id   AF-A0AAV3XJJ6-F1
#
_cell.length_a   1.000
_cell.length_b   1.000
_cell.length_c   1.000
_cell.angle_alpha   90.00
_cell.angle_beta   90.00
_cell.angle_gamma   90.00
#
_symmetry.space_group_name_H-M   'P 1'
#
loop_
_entity.id
_entity.type
_entity.pdbx_description
1 polymer ?
#
loop_
_entity_poly.entity_id
_entity_poly.type
_entity_poly.pdbx_seq_one_letter_code
_entity_poly.pdbx_strand_id
1 'polypeptide(L)'
;MAIDKTAFTQEDINAYKEAAAKPGALTAMLNYYRNVFQHGLLNRSWGVLDVPTLMIWGENDTALGKELTYGTETFVKDFQIKYIPNCSHWVQQEQPQLVIQYMREWLMANR
;
A
#
# COMPACT_ATOMS: atom_id res chain seq x y z
N MET A 1 -10.40 5.53 3.58
CA MET A 1 -11.23 4.75 4.54
C MET A 1 -11.84 3.60 3.77
N ALA A 2 -11.95 2.39 4.33
CA ALA A 2 -12.51 1.25 3.59
C ALA A 2 -13.90 1.55 3.01
N ILE A 3 -14.14 1.13 1.77
CA ILE A 3 -15.46 1.15 1.13
C ILE A 3 -16.33 0.06 1.74
N ASP A 4 -15.84 -1.18 1.73
CA ASP A 4 -16.48 -2.27 2.45
C ASP A 4 -16.03 -2.27 3.91
N LYS A 5 -16.87 -1.73 4.80
CA LYS A 5 -16.59 -1.71 6.23
C LYS A 5 -16.68 -3.10 6.87
N THR A 6 -17.34 -4.06 6.22
CA THR A 6 -17.44 -5.44 6.73
C THR A 6 -16.15 -6.23 6.50
N ALA A 7 -15.24 -5.72 5.66
CA ALA A 7 -13.89 -6.25 5.47
C ALA A 7 -13.03 -6.26 6.73
N PHE A 8 -13.43 -5.51 7.77
CA PHE A 8 -12.78 -5.51 9.08
C PHE A 8 -13.76 -6.02 10.13
N THR A 9 -13.50 -7.23 10.63
CA THR A 9 -14.28 -7.78 11.73
C THR A 9 -13.95 -7.07 13.05
N GLN A 10 -14.79 -7.25 14.07
CA GLN A 10 -14.49 -6.72 15.40
C GLN A 10 -13.22 -7.32 15.98
N GLU A 11 -12.91 -8.57 15.63
CA GLU A 11 -11.67 -9.25 16.02
C GLU A 11 -10.45 -8.55 15.39
N ASP A 12 -10.48 -8.26 14.09
CA ASP A 12 -9.41 -7.52 13.41
C ASP A 12 -9.19 -6.14 14.06
N ILE A 13 -10.28 -5.41 14.32
CA ILE A 13 -10.21 -4.10 14.98
C ILE A 13 -9.60 -4.21 16.38
N ASN A 14 -9.96 -5.25 17.15
CA ASN A 14 -9.39 -5.47 18.47
C ASN A 14 -7.90 -5.81 18.40
N ALA A 15 -7.49 -6.66 17.45
CA ALA A 15 -6.08 -7.00 17.23
C ALA A 15 -5.25 -5.75 16.89
N TYR A 16 -5.76 -4.85 16.02
CA TYR A 16 -5.09 -3.58 15.73
C TYR A 16 -5.00 -2.67 16.97
N LYS A 17 -6.07 -2.57 17.76
CA LYS A 17 -6.08 -1.78 19.01
C LYS A 17 -5.07 -2.32 20.02
N GLU A 18 -5.03 -3.63 20.23
CA GLU A 18 -4.08 -4.28 21.14
C GLU A 18 -2.64 -4.06 20.70
N ALA A 19 -2.36 -4.18 19.40
CA ALA A 19 -1.04 -3.90 18.84
C ALA A 19 -0.63 -2.42 19.07
N ALA A 20 -1.55 -1.49 18.84
CA ALA A 20 -1.31 -0.06 19.07
C ALA A 20 -1.15 0.28 20.57
N ALA A 21 -1.85 -0.43 21.46
CA ALA A 21 -1.82 -0.17 22.91
C ALA A 21 -0.51 -0.62 23.59
N LYS A 22 0.34 -1.42 22.93
CA LYS A 22 1.63 -1.84 23.48
C LYS A 22 2.48 -0.61 23.85
N PRO A 23 3.21 -0.63 24.99
CA PRO A 23 4.04 0.49 25.41
C PRO A 23 4.99 0.95 24.29
N GLY A 24 4.90 2.24 23.94
CA GLY A 24 5.72 2.86 22.89
C GLY A 24 5.21 2.69 21.45
N ALA A 25 4.22 1.83 21.17
CA ALA A 25 3.76 1.57 19.81
C ALA A 25 3.09 2.80 19.16
N LEU A 26 2.14 3.46 19.83
CA LEU A 26 1.54 4.71 19.31
C LEU A 26 2.58 5.82 19.10
N THR A 27 3.56 5.93 20.01
CA THR A 27 4.66 6.88 19.85
C THR A 27 5.47 6.58 18.58
N ALA A 28 5.79 5.31 18.32
CA ALA A 28 6.49 4.89 17.12
C ALA A 28 5.68 5.17 15.84
N MET A 29 4.37 4.86 15.84
CA MET A 29 3.47 5.16 14.72
C MET A 29 3.46 6.65 14.39
N LEU A 30 3.36 7.53 15.39
CA LEU A 30 3.41 8.99 15.19
C LEU A 30 4.79 9.46 14.72
N ASN A 31 5.86 8.86 15.25
CA ASN A 31 7.22 9.22 14.87
C ASN A 31 7.53 8.88 13.41
N TYR A 32 6.86 7.89 12.80
CA TYR A 32 6.96 7.64 11.36
C TYR A 32 6.58 8.91 10.56
N TYR A 33 5.43 9.51 10.86
CA TYR A 33 4.97 10.73 10.19
C TYR A 33 5.85 11.95 10.52
N ARG A 34 6.29 12.10 11.78
CA ARG A 34 7.16 13.21 12.19
C ARG A 34 8.51 13.21 11.48
N ASN A 35 9.01 12.04 11.11
CA ASN A 35 10.33 11.88 10.52
C ASN A 35 10.32 11.77 8.99
N VAL A 36 9.16 11.68 8.33
CA VAL A 36 9.07 11.41 6.89
C VAL A 36 9.84 12.42 6.03
N PHE A 37 9.97 13.68 6.47
CA PHE A 37 10.71 14.72 5.75
C PHE A 37 12.14 14.96 6.27
N GLN A 38 12.50 14.40 7.43
CA GLN A 38 13.76 14.73 8.10
C GLN A 38 14.99 14.12 7.42
N HIS A 39 14.83 13.03 6.66
CA HIS A 39 15.95 12.32 6.04
C HIS A 39 16.22 12.72 4.57
N GLY A 40 15.73 13.88 4.15
CA GLY A 40 15.95 14.40 2.80
C GLY A 40 15.29 13.56 1.72
N LEU A 41 14.18 12.89 2.04
CA LEU A 41 13.43 12.02 1.11
C LEU A 41 13.08 12.71 -0.20
N LEU A 42 12.77 14.02 -0.13
CA LEU A 42 12.43 14.87 -1.28
C LEU A 42 13.65 15.40 -2.06
N ASN A 43 14.84 15.39 -1.45
CA ASN A 43 16.06 15.94 -2.04
C ASN A 43 17.03 14.84 -2.52
N ARG A 44 16.63 13.57 -2.43
CA ARG A 44 17.39 12.43 -2.92
C ARG A 44 17.02 12.15 -4.36
N SER A 45 18.03 12.03 -5.22
CA SER A 45 17.85 11.38 -6.51
C SER A 45 17.82 9.87 -6.27
N TRP A 46 16.63 9.29 -6.39
CA TRP A 46 16.44 7.85 -6.40
C TRP A 46 16.71 7.38 -7.84
N GLY A 47 17.62 6.43 -8.02
CA GLY A 47 17.87 5.82 -9.33
C GLY A 47 16.66 5.03 -9.83
N VAL A 48 16.70 4.59 -11.08
CA VAL A 48 15.67 3.70 -11.64
C VAL A 48 15.80 2.31 -11.02
N LEU A 49 14.67 1.71 -10.62
CA LEU A 49 14.61 0.35 -10.13
C LEU A 49 14.71 -0.65 -11.29
N ASP A 50 15.67 -1.57 -11.18
CA ASP A 50 15.92 -2.62 -12.19
C ASP A 50 15.20 -3.94 -11.88
N VAL A 51 14.59 -4.04 -10.69
CA VAL A 51 13.84 -5.23 -10.28
C VAL A 51 12.41 -5.19 -10.82
N PRO A 52 11.90 -6.28 -11.41
CA PRO A 52 10.49 -6.37 -11.79
C PRO A 52 9.60 -6.03 -10.60
N THR A 53 8.63 -5.14 -10.83
CA THR A 53 7.78 -4.60 -9.76
C THR A 53 6.30 -4.65 -10.15
N LEU A 54 5.49 -5.23 -9.27
CA LEU A 54 4.04 -5.14 -9.31
C LEU A 54 3.54 -4.11 -8.29
N MET A 55 2.77 -3.13 -8.75
CA MET A 55 1.98 -2.24 -7.90
C MET A 55 0.50 -2.64 -7.95
N ILE A 56 -0.15 -2.77 -6.79
CA ILE A 56 -1.59 -3.01 -6.68
C ILE A 56 -2.21 -1.81 -5.96
N TRP A 57 -3.25 -1.20 -6.54
CA TRP A 57 -3.79 0.08 -6.07
C TRP A 57 -5.32 0.14 -6.10
N GLY A 58 -5.94 0.64 -5.04
CA GLY A 58 -7.40 0.86 -4.97
C GLY A 58 -7.80 2.20 -5.61
N GLU A 59 -8.74 2.20 -6.55
CA GLU A 59 -9.08 3.39 -7.33
C GLU A 59 -9.78 4.51 -6.52
N ASN A 60 -10.35 4.17 -5.36
CA ASN A 60 -11.15 5.05 -4.53
C ASN A 60 -10.47 5.33 -3.17
N ASP A 61 -9.15 5.30 -3.14
CA ASP A 61 -8.40 5.69 -1.95
C ASP A 61 -8.53 7.20 -1.71
N THR A 62 -9.09 7.53 -0.53
CA THR A 62 -9.36 8.91 -0.11
C THR A 62 -8.12 9.62 0.44
N ALA A 63 -7.10 8.86 0.84
CA ALA A 63 -5.85 9.39 1.37
C ALA A 63 -4.80 9.56 0.26
N LEU A 64 -4.76 8.63 -0.69
CA LEU A 64 -3.80 8.60 -1.80
C LEU A 64 -4.54 8.30 -3.11
N GLY A 65 -4.90 9.34 -3.87
CA GLY A 65 -5.65 9.15 -5.11
C GLY A 65 -4.84 8.40 -6.17
N LYS A 66 -5.55 7.73 -7.08
CA LYS A 66 -4.96 6.93 -8.18
C LYS A 66 -3.99 7.75 -9.03
N GLU A 67 -4.20 9.05 -9.16
CA GLU A 67 -3.32 9.98 -9.87
C GLU A 67 -1.89 10.01 -9.35
N LEU A 68 -1.66 9.63 -8.09
CA LEU A 68 -0.30 9.50 -7.53
C LEU A 68 0.51 8.35 -8.12
N THR A 69 -0.14 7.43 -8.85
CA THR A 69 0.54 6.32 -9.52
C THR A 69 1.02 6.69 -10.93
N TYR A 70 0.53 7.79 -11.50
CA TYR A 70 0.80 8.14 -12.89
C TYR A 70 2.26 8.55 -13.07
N GLY A 71 2.93 7.98 -14.08
CA GLY A 71 4.35 8.22 -14.33
C GLY A 71 5.29 7.38 -13.46
N THR A 72 4.79 6.49 -12.60
CA THR A 72 5.62 5.60 -11.78
C THR A 72 6.53 4.72 -12.64
N GLU A 73 6.08 4.35 -13.84
CA GLU A 73 6.83 3.59 -14.84
C GLU A 73 8.16 4.26 -15.25
N THR A 74 8.31 5.57 -15.05
CA THR A 74 9.58 6.27 -15.33
C THR A 74 10.67 5.95 -14.30
N PHE A 75 10.30 5.43 -13.14
CA PHE A 75 11.21 5.10 -12.03
C PHE A 75 11.51 3.60 -11.92
N VAL A 76 10.92 2.76 -12.76
CA VAL A 76 11.06 1.30 -12.71
C VAL A 76 11.13 0.70 -14.12
N LYS A 77 12.18 -0.07 -14.43
CA LYS A 77 12.40 -0.62 -15.77
C LYS A 77 11.33 -1.62 -16.22
N ASP A 78 10.90 -2.49 -15.31
CA ASP A 78 9.83 -3.47 -15.54
C ASP A 78 8.73 -3.26 -14.51
N PHE A 79 7.71 -2.52 -14.93
CA PHE A 79 6.63 -2.06 -14.08
C PHE A 79 5.29 -2.61 -14.56
N GLN A 80 4.57 -3.25 -13.64
CA GLN A 80 3.18 -3.63 -13.85
C GLN A 80 2.32 -3.01 -12.76
N ILE A 81 1.18 -2.46 -13.16
CA ILE A 81 0.21 -1.90 -12.23
C ILE A 81 -1.15 -2.58 -12.40
N LYS A 82 -1.78 -2.93 -11.28
CA LYS A 82 -3.13 -3.49 -11.22
C LYS A 82 -4.00 -2.61 -10.35
N TYR A 83 -5.05 -2.06 -10.96
CA TYR A 83 -6.04 -1.30 -10.22
C TYR A 83 -7.18 -2.19 -9.74
N ILE A 84 -7.72 -1.86 -8.58
CA ILE A 84 -8.87 -2.52 -7.99
C ILE A 84 -10.01 -1.50 -7.91
N PRO A 85 -11.07 -1.63 -8.74
CA PRO A 85 -12.20 -0.72 -8.74
C PRO A 85 -13.02 -0.88 -7.45
N ASN A 86 -13.68 0.19 -7.02
CA ASN A 86 -14.52 0.22 -5.81
C ASN A 86 -13.77 -0.23 -4.54
N CYS A 87 -12.47 0.00 -4.48
CA CYS A 87 -11.63 -0.31 -3.33
C CYS A 87 -10.85 0.92 -2.89
N SER A 88 -10.74 1.14 -1.57
CA SER A 88 -9.99 2.26 -1.02
C SER A 88 -8.56 1.82 -0.65
N HIS A 89 -8.04 2.35 0.45
CA HIS A 89 -6.66 2.18 0.92
C HIS A 89 -6.26 0.74 1.27
N TRP A 90 -7.20 -0.08 1.77
CA TRP A 90 -6.88 -1.38 2.39
C TRP A 90 -7.14 -2.55 1.44
N VAL A 91 -6.50 -2.54 0.27
CA VAL A 91 -6.76 -3.48 -0.83
C VAL A 91 -6.70 -4.95 -0.42
N GLN A 92 -5.78 -5.33 0.46
CA GLN A 92 -5.65 -6.71 0.93
C GLN A 92 -6.75 -7.15 1.88
N GLN A 93 -7.40 -6.23 2.61
CA GLN A 93 -8.56 -6.55 3.44
C GLN A 93 -9.86 -6.50 2.63
N GLU A 94 -10.02 -5.49 1.78
CA GLU A 94 -11.27 -5.28 1.03
C GLU A 94 -11.42 -6.23 -0.17
N GLN A 95 -10.32 -6.56 -0.86
CA GLN A 95 -10.34 -7.39 -2.09
C GLN A 95 -9.24 -8.47 -2.06
N PRO A 96 -9.18 -9.33 -1.02
CA PRO A 96 -8.09 -10.29 -0.84
C PRO A 96 -7.95 -11.27 -2.01
N GLN A 97 -9.06 -11.70 -2.63
CA GLN A 97 -9.02 -12.63 -3.75
C GLN A 97 -8.34 -12.01 -4.98
N LEU A 98 -8.64 -10.75 -5.30
CA LEU A 98 -8.00 -10.04 -6.41
C LEU A 98 -6.52 -9.80 -6.13
N VAL A 99 -6.17 -9.37 -4.91
CA VAL A 99 -4.77 -9.17 -4.52
C VAL A 99 -3.98 -10.49 -4.67
N ILE A 100 -4.50 -11.59 -4.14
CA ILE A 100 -3.87 -12.92 -4.24
C ILE A 100 -3.75 -13.35 -5.71
N GLN A 101 -4.80 -13.15 -6.51
CA GLN A 101 -4.79 -13.48 -7.93
C GLN A 101 -3.69 -12.73 -8.66
N TYR A 102 -3.65 -11.40 -8.52
CA TYR A 102 -2.65 -10.55 -9.19
C TYR A 102 -1.23 -10.89 -8.77
N MET A 103 -1.00 -11.14 -7.48
CA MET A 103 0.31 -11.58 -6.98
C MET A 103 0.72 -12.92 -7.59
N ARG A 104 -0.19 -13.90 -7.65
CA ARG A 104 0.11 -15.23 -8.20
C ARG A 104 0.38 -15.19 -9.69
N GLU A 105 -0.47 -14.50 -10.46
CA GLU A 105 -0.28 -14.33 -11.90
C GLU A 105 1.08 -13.69 -12.19
N TRP A 106 1.41 -12.62 -11.47
CA TRP A 106 2.69 -11.93 -11.64
C TRP A 106 3.89 -12.79 -11.26
N LEU A 107 3.85 -13.46 -10.10
CA LEU A 107 4.94 -14.35 -9.66
C LEU A 107 5.15 -15.54 -10.61
N MET A 108 4.09 -16.05 -11.23
CA MET A 108 4.19 -17.18 -12.17
C MET A 108 4.71 -16.74 -13.55
N ALA A 109 4.39 -15.53 -14.00
CA ALA A 109 4.87 -14.98 -15.26
C ALA A 109 6.35 -14.53 -15.19
N ASN A 110 6.87 -14.23 -14.00
CA ASN A 110 8.22 -13.70 -13.77
C ASN A 110 9.12 -14.67 -12.99
N ARG A 111 8.92 -15.98 -13.19
CA ARG A 111 9.79 -17.03 -12.64
C ARG A 111 11.08 -17.22 -13.44
#